data_AF-A0A6L5DQN7-F1
#
_entry.id   AF-A0A6L5DQN7-F1
#
_cell.length_a   1.000
_cell.length_b   1.000
_cell.length_c   1.000
_cell.angle_alpha   90.00
_cell.angle_beta   90.00
_cell.angle_gamma   90.00
#
_symmetry.space_group_name_H-M   'P 1'
#
loop_
_entity.id
_entity.type
_entity.pdbx_description
1 polymer ?
#
loop_
_entity_poly.entity_id
_entity_poly.type
_entity_poly.pdbx_seq_one_letter_code
_entity_poly.pdbx_strand_id
1 'polypeptide(L)'
;MKLTIKKYRKISVFTSCLFLFFFFCFTAKSQENKNISISGQVLQAKNLEVISRATISIKRTRMGTICDSLGVFHLQIQQADTLVISALGYQTKEWAVPFIFNPEFPPFFSIKMEDISYLLDDVDIYALGSWDEFKDDFLNAEVKEKNPINTDIKKQLKPYNTRKPNPVPAQYRPKNEKLGVVQAIFAPTDFLFGKLSKSEKNKRKLSKRIKEEGKNNKISKKYNAQIVADATGLEGDELLDFMGFCGKKIHVTENSTDYDVMKQILDLYKEYTTKEE
;
A
#
# COMPACT_ATOMS: atom_id res chain seq x y z
N MET A 1 -31.01 27.36 -56.83
CA MET A 1 -31.99 27.24 -55.73
C MET A 1 -32.00 25.89 -54.99
N LYS A 2 -31.63 24.74 -55.60
CA LYS A 2 -31.65 23.41 -54.92
C LYS A 2 -30.52 23.17 -53.90
N LEU A 3 -29.39 23.87 -53.98
CA LEU A 3 -28.23 23.65 -53.09
C LEU A 3 -28.39 24.27 -51.69
N THR A 4 -29.13 25.38 -51.57
CA THR A 4 -29.35 26.07 -50.29
C THR A 4 -30.27 25.27 -49.36
N ILE A 5 -31.34 24.65 -49.89
CA ILE A 5 -32.31 23.86 -49.10
C ILE A 5 -31.66 22.63 -48.44
N LYS A 6 -30.69 21.99 -49.12
CA LYS A 6 -30.00 20.79 -48.59
C LYS A 6 -29.08 21.11 -47.41
N LYS A 7 -28.56 22.34 -47.32
CA LYS A 7 -27.69 22.82 -46.24
C LYS A 7 -28.46 23.07 -44.94
N TYR A 8 -29.62 23.73 -45.04
CA TYR A 8 -30.50 23.95 -43.88
C TYR A 8 -31.09 22.66 -43.30
N ARG A 9 -31.40 21.67 -44.16
CA ARG A 9 -31.88 20.35 -43.70
C ARG A 9 -30.83 19.57 -42.90
N LYS A 10 -29.53 19.68 -43.24
CA LYS A 10 -28.44 19.05 -42.48
C LYS A 10 -28.19 19.74 -41.13
N ILE A 11 -28.31 21.06 -41.07
CA ILE A 11 -28.14 21.86 -39.83
C ILE A 11 -29.31 21.62 -38.87
N SER A 12 -30.54 21.51 -39.37
CA SER A 12 -31.73 21.15 -38.58
C SER A 12 -31.64 19.74 -37.98
N VAL A 13 -31.14 18.75 -38.74
CA VAL A 13 -30.94 17.38 -38.23
C VAL A 13 -29.82 17.33 -37.19
N PHE A 14 -28.73 18.10 -37.38
CA PHE A 14 -27.62 18.15 -36.43
C PHE A 14 -28.00 18.82 -35.11
N THR A 15 -28.77 19.91 -35.16
CA THR A 15 -29.30 20.60 -33.96
C THR A 15 -30.34 19.74 -33.22
N SER A 16 -31.18 19.00 -33.94
CA SER A 16 -32.11 18.03 -33.35
C SER A 16 -31.39 16.87 -32.65
N CYS A 17 -30.35 16.29 -33.27
CA CYS A 17 -29.52 15.26 -32.61
C CYS A 17 -28.77 15.77 -31.38
N LEU A 18 -28.30 17.03 -31.40
CA LEU A 18 -27.64 17.65 -30.25
C LEU A 18 -28.63 17.83 -29.07
N PHE A 19 -29.88 18.20 -29.37
CA PHE A 19 -30.93 18.35 -28.37
C PHE A 19 -31.37 17.00 -27.78
N LEU A 20 -31.41 15.95 -28.61
CA LEU A 20 -31.73 14.58 -28.19
C LEU A 20 -30.61 13.96 -27.33
N PHE A 21 -29.35 14.32 -27.59
CA PHE A 21 -28.21 13.95 -26.75
C PHE A 21 -28.23 14.66 -25.38
N PHE A 22 -28.70 15.92 -25.35
CA PHE A 22 -28.83 16.68 -24.12
C PHE A 22 -29.94 16.14 -23.20
N PHE A 23 -31.02 15.60 -23.78
CA PHE A 23 -32.11 14.99 -23.03
C PHE A 23 -31.73 13.62 -22.42
N PHE A 24 -30.80 12.89 -23.04
CA PHE A 24 -30.35 11.57 -22.55
C PHE A 24 -29.42 11.65 -21.33
N CYS A 25 -28.73 12.78 -21.13
CA CYS A 25 -27.83 12.98 -19.97
C CYS A 25 -28.55 13.19 -18.63
N PHE A 26 -29.86 13.42 -18.60
CA PHE A 26 -30.58 13.76 -17.36
C PHE A 26 -31.10 12.57 -16.54
N THR A 27 -30.88 11.33 -16.97
CA THR A 27 -31.30 10.15 -16.19
C THR A 27 -30.22 9.71 -15.20
N ALA A 28 -29.80 10.62 -14.32
CA ALA A 28 -29.04 10.26 -13.14
C ALA A 28 -29.98 9.56 -12.15
N LYS A 29 -29.89 8.22 -12.05
CA LYS A 29 -30.52 7.49 -10.95
C LYS A 29 -29.81 7.87 -9.65
N SER A 30 -30.43 8.75 -8.87
CA SER A 30 -30.07 8.95 -7.47
C SER A 30 -30.24 7.61 -6.74
N GLN A 31 -29.14 7.02 -6.27
CA GLN A 31 -29.22 5.85 -5.41
C GLN A 31 -29.76 6.32 -4.06
N GLU A 32 -30.95 5.83 -3.72
CA GLU A 32 -31.66 6.15 -2.49
C GLU A 32 -30.98 5.44 -1.29
N ASN A 33 -29.79 5.92 -0.91
CA ASN A 33 -29.14 5.52 0.33
C ASN A 33 -29.89 6.14 1.50
N LYS A 34 -31.00 5.50 1.90
CA LYS A 34 -31.80 5.90 3.06
C LYS A 34 -30.98 5.70 4.33
N ASN A 35 -30.52 6.80 4.91
CA ASN A 35 -29.92 6.81 6.24
C ASN A 35 -31.04 6.71 7.27
N ILE A 36 -30.90 5.79 8.22
CA ILE A 36 -31.87 5.51 9.28
C ILE A 36 -31.23 5.94 10.61
N SER A 37 -31.94 6.74 11.40
CA SER A 37 -31.45 7.19 12.71
C SER A 37 -31.88 6.20 13.78
N ILE A 38 -30.95 5.42 14.33
CA ILE A 38 -31.25 4.46 15.40
C ILE A 38 -30.89 5.02 16.77
N SER A 39 -31.61 4.55 17.78
CA SER A 39 -31.35 4.87 19.19
C SER A 39 -31.32 3.58 20.01
N GLY A 40 -30.50 3.57 21.05
CA GLY A 40 -30.45 2.42 21.95
C GLY A 40 -29.66 2.69 23.22
N GLN A 41 -29.58 1.68 24.06
CA GLN A 41 -28.86 1.71 25.33
C GLN A 41 -27.89 0.53 25.43
N VAL A 42 -26.72 0.78 26.01
CA VAL A 42 -25.69 -0.22 26.28
C VAL A 42 -25.78 -0.66 27.74
N LEU A 43 -25.93 -1.96 27.97
CA LEU A 43 -26.13 -2.57 29.28
C LEU A 43 -25.12 -3.70 29.50
N GLN A 44 -24.84 -4.01 30.76
CA GLN A 44 -24.08 -5.19 31.14
C GLN A 44 -24.97 -6.44 31.08
N ALA A 45 -24.43 -7.57 30.63
CA ALA A 45 -25.21 -8.79 30.37
C ALA A 45 -25.76 -9.46 31.64
N LYS A 46 -25.06 -9.37 32.78
CA LYS A 46 -25.38 -10.10 34.02
C LYS A 46 -26.44 -9.40 34.89
N ASN A 47 -26.19 -8.15 35.25
CA ASN A 47 -26.99 -7.34 36.18
C ASN A 47 -27.84 -6.27 35.49
N LEU A 48 -27.70 -6.09 34.17
CA LEU A 48 -28.38 -5.05 33.38
C LEU A 48 -28.04 -3.62 33.82
N GLU A 49 -26.87 -3.42 34.45
CA GLU A 49 -26.37 -2.08 34.75
C GLU A 49 -26.02 -1.33 33.46
N VAL A 50 -26.18 -0.01 33.50
CA VAL A 50 -25.91 0.86 32.35
C VAL A 50 -24.40 1.03 32.16
N ILE A 51 -23.95 0.86 30.92
CA ILE A 51 -22.54 1.08 30.57
C ILE A 51 -22.42 2.49 29.99
N SER A 52 -21.90 3.40 30.81
CA SER A 52 -21.63 4.77 30.38
C SER A 52 -20.39 4.85 29.48
N ARG A 53 -20.36 5.85 28.58
CA ARG A 53 -19.20 6.20 27.74
C ARG A 53 -18.65 5.05 26.86
N ALA A 54 -19.46 4.05 26.55
CA ALA A 54 -19.17 3.07 25.50
C ALA A 54 -19.06 3.76 24.13
N THR A 55 -18.18 3.24 23.28
CA THR A 55 -18.00 3.70 21.90
C THR A 55 -18.78 2.78 20.97
N ILE A 56 -19.63 3.36 20.12
CA ILE A 56 -20.43 2.65 19.12
C ILE A 56 -19.97 3.12 17.75
N SER A 57 -19.43 2.21 16.94
CA SER A 57 -18.94 2.53 15.59
C SER A 57 -19.53 1.63 14.52
N ILE A 58 -19.68 2.15 13.30
CA ILE A 58 -20.17 1.41 12.14
C ILE A 58 -18.98 0.69 11.51
N LYS A 59 -19.06 -0.64 11.36
CA LYS A 59 -17.95 -1.45 10.83
C LYS A 59 -17.51 -1.02 9.43
N ARG A 60 -18.47 -0.63 8.58
CA ARG A 60 -18.27 -0.20 7.19
C ARG A 60 -17.51 1.13 7.06
N THR A 61 -17.96 2.17 7.78
CA THR A 61 -17.42 3.54 7.64
C THR A 61 -16.41 3.91 8.73
N ARG A 62 -16.35 3.13 9.81
CA ARG A 62 -15.62 3.43 11.05
C ARG A 62 -16.08 4.73 11.73
N MET A 63 -17.18 5.33 11.28
CA MET A 63 -17.81 6.45 11.95
C MET A 63 -18.63 5.95 13.14
N GLY A 64 -18.69 6.73 14.21
CA GLY A 64 -19.36 6.31 15.42
C GLY A 64 -19.74 7.47 16.33
N THR A 65 -20.34 7.11 17.46
CA THR A 65 -20.72 8.01 18.53
C THR A 65 -20.31 7.39 19.88
N ILE A 66 -20.31 8.20 20.93
CA ILE A 66 -20.08 7.76 22.30
C ILE A 66 -21.42 7.85 23.03
N CYS A 67 -21.76 6.85 23.83
CA CYS A 67 -22.99 6.91 24.62
C CYS A 67 -22.85 7.85 25.82
N ASP A 68 -23.99 8.38 26.28
CA ASP A 68 -24.07 9.29 27.42
C ASP A 68 -23.85 8.56 28.76
N SER A 69 -23.89 9.31 29.86
CA SER A 69 -23.85 8.82 31.25
C SER A 69 -24.89 7.75 31.56
N LEU A 70 -26.06 7.80 30.92
CA LEU A 70 -27.12 6.80 31.04
C LEU A 70 -26.95 5.60 30.07
N GLY A 71 -25.85 5.54 29.32
CA GLY A 71 -25.57 4.47 28.35
C GLY A 71 -26.37 4.57 27.05
N VAL A 72 -27.07 5.68 26.82
CA VAL A 72 -27.91 5.91 25.62
C VAL A 72 -27.08 6.46 24.47
N PHE A 73 -27.34 5.98 23.25
CA PHE A 73 -26.68 6.44 22.03
C PHE A 73 -27.69 6.72 20.91
N HIS A 74 -27.30 7.63 20.00
CA HIS A 74 -28.03 7.98 18.79
C HIS A 74 -27.06 7.98 17.60
N LEU A 75 -27.40 7.26 16.53
CA LEU A 75 -26.50 7.08 15.39
C LEU A 75 -27.27 6.94 14.08
N GLN A 76 -26.77 7.53 13.00
CA GLN A 76 -27.29 7.34 11.64
C GLN A 76 -26.55 6.20 10.94
N ILE A 77 -27.31 5.21 10.46
CA ILE A 77 -26.79 4.01 9.81
C ILE A 77 -27.48 3.77 8.47
N GLN A 78 -26.95 2.85 7.66
CA GLN A 78 -27.66 2.26 6.54
C GLN A 78 -28.28 0.93 6.94
N GLN A 79 -29.30 0.50 6.20
CA GLN A 79 -29.89 -0.82 6.40
C GLN A 79 -28.81 -1.91 6.26
N ALA A 80 -28.85 -2.91 7.15
CA ALA A 80 -27.89 -4.01 7.21
C ALA A 80 -26.44 -3.63 7.61
N ASP A 81 -26.21 -2.43 8.15
CA ASP A 81 -24.92 -2.11 8.78
C ASP A 81 -24.69 -2.97 10.04
N THR A 82 -23.41 -3.17 10.38
CA THR A 82 -22.98 -3.82 11.62
C THR A 82 -22.31 -2.79 12.53
N LEU A 83 -22.71 -2.77 13.80
CA LEU A 83 -22.11 -1.92 14.82
C LEU A 83 -21.03 -2.69 15.57
N VAL A 84 -19.96 -1.99 15.94
CA VAL A 84 -18.90 -2.47 16.82
C VAL A 84 -18.97 -1.63 18.09
N ILE A 85 -19.30 -2.29 19.20
CA ILE A 85 -19.46 -1.66 20.51
C ILE A 85 -18.26 -2.05 21.36
N SER A 86 -17.59 -1.04 21.91
CA SER A 86 -16.41 -1.21 22.76
C SER A 86 -16.53 -0.34 24.00
N ALA A 87 -16.21 -0.91 25.16
CA ALA A 87 -16.22 -0.22 26.46
C ALA A 87 -15.08 -0.76 27.33
N LEU A 88 -14.58 0.07 28.26
CA LEU A 88 -13.50 -0.32 29.16
C LEU A 88 -13.99 -1.41 30.13
N GLY A 89 -13.25 -2.52 30.23
CA GLY A 89 -13.62 -3.66 31.08
C GLY A 89 -14.63 -4.63 30.44
N TYR A 90 -15.01 -4.42 29.18
CA TYR A 90 -15.95 -5.27 28.47
C TYR A 90 -15.38 -5.83 27.16
N GLN A 91 -15.85 -7.00 26.76
CA GLN A 91 -15.51 -7.61 25.48
C GLN A 91 -16.14 -6.82 24.33
N THR A 92 -15.33 -6.45 23.33
CA THR A 92 -15.82 -5.80 22.11
C THR A 92 -16.82 -6.70 21.40
N LYS A 93 -18.00 -6.15 21.11
CA LYS A 93 -19.11 -6.87 20.49
C LYS A 93 -19.41 -6.32 19.11
N GLU A 94 -19.41 -7.20 18.11
CA GLU A 94 -20.00 -6.91 16.80
C GLU A 94 -21.49 -7.26 16.84
N TRP A 95 -22.33 -6.29 16.57
CA TRP A 95 -23.79 -6.43 16.58
C TRP A 95 -24.36 -6.05 15.22
N ALA A 96 -24.89 -7.04 14.50
CA ALA A 96 -25.60 -6.82 13.25
C ALA A 96 -26.95 -6.18 13.54
N VAL A 97 -27.22 -5.03 12.92
CA VAL A 97 -28.48 -4.31 13.15
C VAL A 97 -29.62 -5.13 12.53
N PRO A 98 -30.67 -5.48 13.29
CA PRO A 98 -31.81 -6.21 12.76
C PRO A 98 -32.55 -5.38 11.72
N PHE A 99 -33.30 -6.04 10.85
CA PHE A 99 -34.03 -5.37 9.78
C PHE A 99 -35.09 -4.41 10.35
N ILE A 100 -34.92 -3.11 10.09
CA ILE A 100 -35.88 -2.07 10.51
C ILE A 100 -36.99 -1.96 9.46
N PHE A 101 -38.22 -2.32 9.84
CA PHE A 101 -39.38 -2.25 8.94
C PHE A 101 -39.90 -0.83 8.72
N ASN A 102 -39.85 0.02 9.75
CA ASN A 102 -40.29 1.41 9.69
C ASN A 102 -39.13 2.37 10.01
N PRO A 103 -38.53 3.02 8.99
CA PRO A 103 -37.43 3.98 9.18
C PRO A 103 -37.82 5.26 9.92
N GLU A 104 -39.10 5.64 9.94
CA GLU A 104 -39.58 6.86 10.64
C GLU A 104 -39.67 6.64 12.15
N PHE A 105 -39.96 5.40 12.57
CA PHE A 105 -40.07 5.00 13.97
C PHE A 105 -39.23 3.74 14.23
N PRO A 106 -37.90 3.86 14.22
CA PRO A 106 -37.03 2.72 14.49
C PRO A 106 -37.18 2.29 15.96
N PRO A 107 -37.10 0.97 16.24
CA PRO A 107 -37.22 0.47 17.60
C PRO A 107 -36.02 0.90 18.46
N PHE A 108 -36.27 1.08 19.75
CA PHE A 108 -35.20 1.34 20.72
C PHE A 108 -34.47 0.04 21.06
N PHE A 109 -33.15 -0.01 20.81
CA PHE A 109 -32.37 -1.23 21.00
C PHE A 109 -31.69 -1.30 22.37
N SER A 110 -31.64 -2.49 22.97
CA SER A 110 -30.86 -2.74 24.19
C SER A 110 -29.71 -3.71 23.88
N ILE A 111 -28.48 -3.21 23.93
CA ILE A 111 -27.28 -3.97 23.57
C ILE A 111 -26.57 -4.40 24.85
N LYS A 112 -26.50 -5.72 25.09
CA LYS A 112 -25.83 -6.31 26.26
C LYS A 112 -24.37 -6.64 25.95
N MET A 113 -23.44 -6.22 26.83
CA MET A 113 -22.00 -6.52 26.76
C MET A 113 -21.56 -7.46 27.88
N GLU A 114 -20.53 -8.26 27.61
CA GLU A 114 -19.93 -9.21 28.55
C GLU A 114 -18.63 -8.63 29.14
N ASP A 115 -18.35 -8.92 30.41
CA ASP A 115 -17.13 -8.48 31.08
C ASP A 115 -15.92 -9.19 30.49
N ILE A 116 -14.79 -8.49 30.38
CA ILE A 116 -13.52 -9.10 30.00
C ILE A 116 -12.52 -8.96 31.14
N SER A 117 -11.90 -10.08 31.52
CA SER A 117 -10.80 -10.11 32.48
C SER A 117 -9.61 -10.78 31.82
N TYR A 118 -8.48 -10.09 31.82
CA TYR A 118 -7.20 -10.64 31.37
C TYR A 118 -6.41 -10.99 32.61
N LEU A 119 -6.09 -12.28 32.79
CA LEU A 119 -5.01 -12.66 33.68
C LEU A 119 -3.71 -12.27 32.97
N LEU A 120 -2.93 -11.38 33.59
CA LEU A 120 -1.60 -11.08 33.08
C LEU A 120 -0.67 -12.23 33.45
N ASP A 121 0.16 -12.63 32.49
CA ASP A 121 1.23 -13.58 32.79
C ASP A 121 2.26 -12.90 33.70
N ASP A 122 2.71 -13.61 34.73
CA ASP A 122 3.79 -13.13 35.57
C ASP A 122 5.06 -12.93 34.73
N VAL A 123 5.69 -11.77 34.90
CA VAL A 123 7.00 -11.51 34.31
C VAL A 123 8.03 -11.79 35.38
N ASP A 124 8.75 -12.90 35.23
CA ASP A 124 9.92 -13.19 36.06
C ASP A 124 10.98 -12.13 35.78
N ILE A 125 11.13 -11.16 36.70
CA ILE A 125 12.24 -10.21 36.66
C ILE A 125 13.42 -10.89 37.34
N TYR A 126 14.30 -11.47 36.55
CA TYR A 126 15.58 -11.95 37.05
C TYR A 126 16.46 -10.76 37.42
N ALA A 127 17.02 -10.77 38.62
CA ALA A 127 18.20 -9.96 38.90
C ALA A 127 19.31 -10.50 38.00
N LEU A 128 19.72 -9.73 36.99
CA LEU A 128 20.94 -10.03 36.24
C LEU A 128 22.05 -10.09 37.30
N GLY A 129 22.66 -11.26 37.51
CA GLY A 129 23.60 -11.52 38.59
C GLY A 129 24.86 -10.66 38.51
N SER A 130 26.03 -11.25 38.69
CA SER A 130 27.27 -10.55 38.36
C SER A 130 27.40 -10.28 36.85
N TRP A 131 28.24 -9.32 36.46
CA TRP A 131 28.48 -9.01 35.04
C TRP A 131 29.00 -10.23 34.25
N ASP A 132 29.78 -11.09 34.89
CA ASP A 132 30.35 -12.28 34.26
C ASP A 132 29.28 -13.37 34.03
N GLU A 133 28.39 -13.59 35.00
CA GLU A 133 27.23 -14.48 34.85
C GLU A 133 26.28 -13.97 33.75
N PHE A 134 26.01 -12.66 33.73
CA PHE A 134 25.22 -12.05 32.65
C PHE A 134 25.85 -12.27 31.29
N LYS A 135 27.18 -12.11 31.17
CA LYS A 135 27.87 -12.27 29.90
C LYS A 135 27.79 -13.71 29.40
N ASP A 136 27.94 -14.70 30.29
CA ASP A 136 27.82 -16.11 29.95
C ASP A 136 26.37 -16.45 29.55
N ASP A 137 25.39 -16.02 30.35
CA ASP A 137 23.96 -16.21 30.06
C ASP A 137 23.56 -15.55 28.74
N PHE A 138 24.06 -14.34 28.45
CA PHE A 138 23.77 -13.61 27.22
C PHE A 138 24.37 -14.29 25.98
N LEU A 139 25.60 -14.81 26.09
CA LEU A 139 26.26 -15.54 25.00
C LEU A 139 25.56 -16.87 24.71
N ASN A 140 25.05 -17.52 25.75
CA ASN A 140 24.41 -18.83 25.66
C ASN A 140 22.87 -18.74 25.48
N ALA A 141 22.29 -17.55 25.52
CA ALA A 141 20.86 -17.34 25.36
C ALA A 141 20.40 -17.68 23.93
N GLU A 142 19.55 -18.70 23.80
CA GLU A 142 18.86 -18.98 22.54
C GLU A 142 17.84 -17.87 22.24
N VAL A 143 18.13 -17.06 21.22
CA VAL A 143 17.18 -16.07 20.71
C VAL A 143 16.02 -16.79 20.01
N LYS A 144 14.96 -17.10 20.76
CA LYS A 144 13.68 -17.49 20.17
C LYS A 144 13.06 -16.22 19.55
N GLU A 145 13.21 -16.04 18.25
CA GLU A 145 12.54 -14.97 17.51
C GLU A 145 11.01 -15.09 17.70
N LYS A 146 10.43 -14.36 18.68
CA LYS A 146 8.98 -14.33 18.92
C LYS A 146 8.20 -13.73 17.74
N ASN A 147 8.89 -13.02 16.86
CA ASN A 147 8.39 -12.60 15.57
C ASN A 147 9.53 -12.81 14.56
N PRO A 148 9.67 -14.00 13.95
CA PRO A 148 10.49 -14.09 12.75
C PRO A 148 9.95 -13.02 11.81
N ILE A 149 10.82 -12.20 11.20
CA ILE A 149 10.41 -11.25 10.16
C ILE A 149 9.46 -12.02 9.27
N ASN A 150 8.17 -11.68 9.33
CA ASN A 150 7.12 -12.62 8.99
C ASN A 150 7.34 -13.05 7.53
N THR A 151 7.99 -14.20 7.34
CA THR A 151 8.25 -14.76 6.02
C THR A 151 6.92 -15.07 5.32
N ASP A 152 5.84 -15.15 6.11
CA ASP A 152 4.48 -15.23 5.64
C ASP A 152 3.90 -13.90 5.15
N ILE A 153 4.47 -12.71 5.42
CA ILE A 153 4.04 -11.49 4.69
C ILE A 153 4.25 -11.72 3.19
N LYS A 154 5.38 -12.30 2.78
CA LYS A 154 5.61 -12.64 1.36
C LYS A 154 4.63 -13.70 0.87
N LYS A 155 4.25 -14.69 1.68
CA LYS A 155 3.28 -15.76 1.30
C LYS A 155 1.83 -15.27 1.29
N GLN A 156 1.42 -14.43 2.23
CA GLN A 156 0.11 -13.80 2.34
C GLN A 156 -0.10 -12.74 1.25
N LEU A 157 0.99 -12.14 0.75
CA LEU A 157 0.96 -11.27 -0.42
C LEU A 157 1.06 -12.01 -1.76
N LYS A 158 1.39 -13.33 -1.81
CA LYS A 158 1.38 -14.13 -3.06
C LYS A 158 0.05 -14.12 -3.82
N PRO A 159 -1.14 -14.23 -3.20
CA PRO A 159 -2.42 -14.23 -3.93
C PRO A 159 -2.75 -12.88 -4.56
N TYR A 160 -2.12 -11.79 -4.12
CA TYR A 160 -2.25 -10.50 -4.76
C TYR A 160 -1.15 -10.38 -5.82
N ASN A 161 -1.52 -10.22 -7.09
CA ASN A 161 -0.63 -9.76 -8.17
C ASN A 161 -0.18 -8.31 -7.88
N THR A 162 0.57 -8.13 -6.79
CA THR A 162 1.17 -6.86 -6.43
C THR A 162 2.19 -6.57 -7.52
N ARG A 163 1.87 -5.58 -8.34
CA ARG A 163 2.83 -5.01 -9.28
C ARG A 163 4.10 -4.76 -8.50
N LYS A 164 5.26 -5.14 -9.06
CA LYS A 164 6.56 -4.91 -8.42
C LYS A 164 6.58 -3.47 -7.87
N PRO A 165 6.91 -3.28 -6.58
CA PRO A 165 6.86 -1.96 -5.98
C PRO A 165 7.73 -1.01 -6.80
N ASN A 166 7.26 0.21 -7.02
CA ASN A 166 8.05 1.16 -7.77
C ASN A 166 9.30 1.49 -6.94
N PRO A 167 10.51 1.40 -7.52
CA PRO A 167 11.75 1.67 -6.79
C PRO A 167 11.85 3.12 -6.28
N VAL A 168 11.07 4.05 -6.85
CA VAL A 168 11.03 5.45 -6.44
C VAL A 168 9.94 5.64 -5.37
N PRO A 169 10.30 6.08 -4.15
CA PRO A 169 9.36 6.44 -3.09
C PRO A 169 8.33 7.49 -3.56
N ALA A 170 7.11 7.42 -3.03
CA ALA A 170 6.00 8.30 -3.44
C ALA A 170 6.35 9.80 -3.34
N GLN A 171 7.05 10.21 -2.27
CA GLN A 171 7.51 11.58 -2.03
C GLN A 171 8.47 12.14 -3.10
N TYR A 172 9.27 11.26 -3.72
CA TYR A 172 10.26 11.64 -4.74
C TYR A 172 9.76 11.43 -6.16
N ARG A 173 8.50 11.02 -6.31
CA ARG A 173 7.91 10.79 -7.62
C ARG A 173 7.51 12.14 -8.23
N PRO A 174 7.96 12.45 -9.46
CA PRO A 174 7.52 13.67 -10.12
C PRO A 174 6.03 13.60 -10.43
N LYS A 175 5.33 14.72 -10.25
CA LYS A 175 3.94 14.85 -10.70
C LYS A 175 3.95 14.80 -12.24
N ASN A 176 3.01 14.07 -12.82
CA ASN A 176 2.77 14.05 -14.27
C ASN A 176 3.95 13.52 -15.12
N GLU A 177 4.55 12.38 -14.74
CA GLU A 177 5.65 11.73 -15.50
C GLU A 177 5.24 11.36 -16.95
N LYS A 178 3.93 11.18 -17.20
CA LYS A 178 3.34 10.82 -18.51
C LYS A 178 2.00 11.51 -18.74
N LEU A 179 1.94 12.83 -18.74
CA LEU A 179 0.70 13.52 -19.10
C LEU A 179 0.43 13.29 -20.60
N GLY A 180 -0.59 12.50 -20.94
CA GLY A 180 -1.00 12.31 -22.33
C GLY A 180 -1.52 13.61 -22.93
N VAL A 181 -1.43 13.77 -24.25
CA VAL A 181 -1.88 14.98 -24.97
C VAL A 181 -3.29 15.39 -24.57
N VAL A 182 -4.18 14.40 -24.39
CA VAL A 182 -5.57 14.62 -23.95
C VAL A 182 -5.65 15.23 -22.55
N GLN A 183 -4.86 14.75 -21.59
CA GLN A 183 -4.86 15.28 -20.22
C GLN A 183 -4.21 16.66 -20.11
N ALA A 184 -3.27 16.99 -21.00
CA ALA A 184 -2.69 18.34 -21.06
C ALA A 184 -3.73 19.40 -21.44
N ILE A 185 -4.76 19.03 -22.22
CA ILE A 185 -5.87 19.92 -22.57
C ILE A 185 -6.80 20.13 -21.38
N PHE A 186 -7.09 19.07 -20.61
CA PHE A 186 -8.00 19.14 -19.46
C PHE A 186 -7.35 19.68 -18.17
N ALA A 187 -6.01 19.66 -18.06
CA ALA A 187 -5.27 20.12 -16.89
C ALA A 187 -4.04 20.98 -17.28
N PRO A 188 -4.26 22.15 -17.91
CA PRO A 188 -3.17 22.96 -18.47
C PRO A 188 -2.23 23.52 -17.40
N THR A 189 -2.75 23.87 -16.21
CA THR A 189 -1.96 24.38 -15.09
C THR A 189 -1.02 23.34 -14.51
N ASP A 190 -1.49 22.10 -14.36
CA ASP A 190 -0.72 20.96 -13.86
C ASP A 190 0.38 20.52 -14.85
N PHE A 191 0.13 20.69 -16.15
CA PHE A 191 1.14 20.50 -17.19
C PHE A 191 2.26 21.54 -17.10
N LEU A 192 1.89 22.83 -17.00
CA LEU A 192 2.85 23.93 -16.89
C LEU A 192 3.67 23.84 -15.60
N PHE A 193 3.03 23.56 -14.46
CA PHE A 193 3.71 23.37 -13.18
C PHE A 193 4.72 22.21 -13.26
N GLY A 194 4.31 21.08 -13.85
CA GLY A 194 5.21 19.94 -14.05
C GLY A 194 6.40 20.24 -14.96
N LYS A 195 6.27 21.15 -15.94
CA LYS A 195 7.35 21.49 -16.88
C LYS A 195 8.28 22.60 -16.35
N LEU A 196 7.75 23.59 -15.64
CA LEU A 196 8.47 24.80 -15.23
C LEU A 196 8.94 24.81 -13.77
N SER A 197 8.35 23.99 -12.89
CA SER A 197 8.71 23.99 -11.47
C SER A 197 10.13 23.44 -11.22
N LYS A 198 10.94 24.21 -10.49
CA LYS A 198 12.29 23.78 -10.03
C LYS A 198 12.23 22.54 -9.14
N SER A 199 11.21 22.45 -8.27
CA SER A 199 11.00 21.31 -7.39
C SER A 199 10.72 20.02 -8.18
N GLU A 200 9.85 20.10 -9.19
CA GLU A 200 9.55 18.95 -10.07
C GLU A 200 10.76 18.54 -10.92
N LYS A 201 11.57 19.49 -11.39
CA LYS A 201 12.85 19.19 -12.05
C LYS A 201 13.80 18.40 -11.14
N ASN A 202 13.89 18.77 -9.86
CA ASN A 202 14.72 18.08 -8.89
C ASN A 202 14.20 16.66 -8.60
N LYS A 203 12.89 16.48 -8.41
CA LYS A 203 12.27 15.15 -8.26
C LYS A 203 12.53 14.25 -9.47
N ARG A 204 12.43 14.76 -10.69
CA ARG A 204 12.79 14.01 -11.91
C ARG A 204 14.22 13.53 -11.89
N LYS A 205 15.18 14.43 -11.59
CA LYS A 205 16.60 14.05 -11.46
C LYS A 205 16.82 12.99 -10.39
N LEU A 206 16.21 13.15 -9.22
CA LEU A 206 16.32 12.20 -8.10
C LEU A 206 15.72 10.84 -8.47
N SER A 207 14.50 10.83 -9.00
CA SER A 207 13.83 9.59 -9.45
C SER A 207 14.62 8.85 -10.53
N LYS A 208 15.34 9.56 -11.41
CA LYS A 208 16.23 8.98 -12.42
C LYS A 208 17.43 8.30 -11.75
N ARG A 209 18.11 8.97 -10.81
CA ARG A 209 19.23 8.38 -10.06
C ARG A 209 18.82 7.14 -9.27
N ILE A 210 17.70 7.21 -8.55
CA ILE A 210 17.18 6.06 -7.77
C ILE A 210 16.91 4.86 -8.69
N LYS A 211 16.32 5.10 -9.88
CA LYS A 211 16.12 4.03 -10.87
C LYS A 211 17.46 3.46 -11.32
N GLU A 212 18.42 4.30 -11.71
CA GLU A 212 19.77 3.90 -12.15
C GLU A 212 20.52 3.11 -11.09
N GLU A 213 20.50 3.55 -9.83
CA GLU A 213 21.10 2.86 -8.69
C GLU A 213 20.48 1.47 -8.49
N GLY A 214 19.15 1.36 -8.61
CA GLY A 214 18.47 0.06 -8.58
C GLY A 214 18.88 -0.88 -9.72
N LYS A 215 19.24 -0.35 -10.90
CA LYS A 215 19.80 -1.15 -12.00
C LYS A 215 21.24 -1.56 -11.68
N ASN A 216 22.06 -0.62 -11.27
CA ASN A 216 23.47 -0.84 -10.95
C ASN A 216 23.63 -1.84 -9.81
N ASN A 217 22.76 -1.80 -8.79
CA ASN A 217 22.75 -2.78 -7.70
C ASN A 217 22.41 -4.20 -8.18
N LYS A 218 21.59 -4.36 -9.23
CA LYS A 218 21.37 -5.68 -9.83
C LYS A 218 22.58 -6.16 -10.63
N ILE A 219 23.28 -5.23 -11.30
CA ILE A 219 24.49 -5.52 -12.06
C ILE A 219 25.62 -5.91 -11.10
N SER A 220 25.85 -5.16 -10.02
CA SER A 220 26.89 -5.43 -9.03
C SER A 220 26.71 -6.76 -8.29
N LYS A 221 25.46 -7.25 -8.19
CA LYS A 221 25.18 -8.60 -7.66
C LYS A 221 25.62 -9.72 -8.59
N LYS A 222 25.75 -9.46 -9.90
CA LYS A 222 26.15 -10.45 -10.91
C LYS A 222 27.61 -10.31 -11.30
N TYR A 223 28.14 -9.09 -11.25
CA TYR A 223 29.50 -8.77 -11.59
C TYR A 223 30.09 -7.84 -10.53
N ASN A 224 30.98 -8.40 -9.72
CA ASN A 224 31.76 -7.69 -8.70
C ASN A 224 33.13 -8.38 -8.55
N ALA A 225 34.04 -7.74 -7.82
CA ALA A 225 35.39 -8.26 -7.61
C ALA A 225 35.40 -9.67 -7.00
N GLN A 226 34.50 -9.97 -6.05
CA GLN A 226 34.42 -11.28 -5.42
C GLN A 226 34.05 -12.38 -6.43
N ILE A 227 33.01 -12.18 -7.23
CA ILE A 227 32.58 -13.15 -8.24
C ILE A 227 33.67 -13.39 -9.28
N VAL A 228 34.38 -12.32 -9.66
CA VAL A 228 35.48 -12.43 -10.63
C VAL A 228 36.65 -13.19 -10.01
N ALA A 229 37.05 -12.86 -8.78
CA ALA A 229 38.09 -13.58 -8.05
C ALA A 229 37.75 -15.06 -7.87
N ASP A 230 36.51 -15.38 -7.48
CA ASP A 230 36.04 -16.76 -7.32
C ASP A 230 36.08 -17.53 -8.66
N ALA A 231 35.88 -16.84 -9.79
CA ALA A 231 35.88 -17.44 -11.13
C ALA A 231 37.28 -17.66 -11.71
N THR A 232 38.20 -16.73 -11.47
CA THR A 232 39.53 -16.72 -12.12
C THR A 232 40.67 -17.12 -11.19
N GLY A 233 40.46 -17.01 -9.87
CA GLY A 233 41.50 -17.20 -8.85
C GLY A 233 42.45 -16.00 -8.71
N LEU A 234 42.19 -14.87 -9.38
CA LEU A 234 43.02 -13.67 -9.28
C LEU A 234 42.75 -12.91 -7.99
N GLU A 235 43.80 -12.32 -7.41
CA GLU A 235 43.73 -11.53 -6.18
C GLU A 235 44.49 -10.20 -6.33
N GLY A 236 44.20 -9.23 -5.45
CA GLY A 236 44.95 -7.98 -5.36
C GLY A 236 44.97 -7.16 -6.66
N ASP A 237 46.16 -6.73 -7.08
CA ASP A 237 46.36 -5.85 -8.24
C ASP A 237 46.05 -6.56 -9.57
N GLU A 238 46.35 -7.86 -9.68
CA GLU A 238 46.07 -8.67 -10.89
C GLU A 238 44.58 -8.75 -11.19
N LEU A 239 43.76 -8.87 -10.15
CA LEU A 239 42.31 -8.83 -10.26
C LEU A 239 41.82 -7.47 -10.79
N LEU A 240 42.39 -6.37 -10.29
CA LEU A 240 42.03 -5.01 -10.72
C LEU A 240 42.41 -4.77 -12.18
N ASP A 241 43.58 -5.26 -12.60
CA ASP A 241 44.05 -5.17 -13.98
C ASP A 241 43.17 -5.99 -14.93
N PHE A 242 42.82 -7.22 -14.55
CA PHE A 242 41.87 -8.04 -15.30
C PHE A 242 40.48 -7.39 -15.39
N MET A 243 39.96 -6.87 -14.28
CA MET A 243 38.68 -6.14 -14.29
C MET A 243 38.74 -4.88 -15.16
N GLY A 244 39.90 -4.20 -15.19
CA GLY A 244 40.19 -3.08 -16.10
C GLY A 244 40.16 -3.51 -17.57
N PHE A 245 40.74 -4.67 -17.89
CA PHE A 245 40.70 -5.28 -19.21
C PHE A 245 39.27 -5.66 -19.64
N CYS A 246 38.48 -6.24 -18.73
CA CYS A 246 37.07 -6.57 -18.98
C CYS A 246 36.26 -5.32 -19.34
N GLY A 247 36.46 -4.20 -18.63
CA GLY A 247 35.99 -2.86 -18.96
C GLY A 247 34.71 -2.78 -19.81
N LYS A 248 34.85 -2.40 -21.09
CA LYS A 248 33.74 -2.31 -22.06
C LYS A 248 33.41 -3.61 -22.78
N LYS A 249 34.28 -4.63 -22.68
CA LYS A 249 34.11 -5.93 -23.35
C LYS A 249 33.07 -6.80 -22.66
N ILE A 250 32.91 -6.63 -21.35
CA ILE A 250 31.90 -7.36 -20.61
C ILE A 250 30.52 -6.70 -20.73
N HIS A 251 29.51 -7.49 -21.07
CA HIS A 251 28.15 -7.02 -21.27
C HIS A 251 27.20 -7.60 -20.21
N VAL A 252 27.08 -6.88 -19.09
CA VAL A 252 26.18 -7.23 -17.98
C VAL A 252 25.00 -6.28 -17.96
N THR A 253 23.79 -6.83 -18.13
CA THR A 253 22.53 -6.10 -18.06
C THR A 253 21.70 -6.56 -16.87
N GLU A 254 20.64 -5.81 -16.53
CA GLU A 254 19.70 -6.21 -15.46
C GLU A 254 19.13 -7.62 -15.66
N ASN A 255 18.97 -8.05 -16.91
CA ASN A 255 18.32 -9.30 -17.29
C ASN A 255 19.29 -10.43 -17.69
N SER A 256 20.60 -10.18 -17.71
CA SER A 256 21.60 -11.21 -18.05
C SER A 256 21.51 -12.39 -17.09
N THR A 257 21.63 -13.63 -17.56
CA THR A 257 21.66 -14.79 -16.65
C THR A 257 23.02 -14.88 -15.96
N ASP A 258 23.06 -15.49 -14.77
CA ASP A 258 24.31 -15.63 -14.02
C ASP A 258 25.32 -16.50 -14.81
N TYR A 259 24.82 -17.54 -15.48
CA TYR A 259 25.62 -18.37 -16.40
C TYR A 259 26.25 -17.56 -17.54
N ASP A 260 25.49 -16.68 -18.20
CA ASP A 260 26.01 -15.88 -19.32
C ASP A 260 27.10 -14.92 -18.87
N VAL A 261 26.97 -14.37 -17.67
CA VAL A 261 27.98 -13.48 -17.07
C VAL A 261 29.24 -14.28 -16.73
N MET A 262 29.10 -15.44 -16.08
CA MET A 262 30.23 -16.31 -15.75
C MET A 262 30.99 -16.79 -16.98
N LYS A 263 30.27 -17.18 -18.03
CA LYS A 263 30.87 -17.58 -19.31
C LYS A 263 31.70 -16.43 -19.91
N GLN A 264 31.16 -15.22 -19.93
CA GLN A 264 31.89 -14.04 -20.43
C GLN A 264 33.17 -13.77 -19.62
N ILE A 265 33.11 -13.90 -18.30
CA ILE A 265 34.29 -13.72 -17.43
C ILE A 265 35.38 -14.73 -17.82
N LEU A 266 35.03 -16.02 -17.94
CA LEU A 266 35.99 -17.08 -18.28
C LEU A 266 36.56 -16.94 -19.69
N ASP A 267 35.74 -16.55 -20.67
CA ASP A 267 36.19 -16.33 -22.04
C ASP A 267 37.16 -15.13 -22.11
N LEU A 268 36.84 -14.03 -21.41
CA LEU A 268 37.74 -12.87 -21.30
C LEU A 268 39.03 -13.19 -20.53
N TYR A 269 38.96 -14.06 -19.53
CA TYR A 269 40.13 -14.49 -18.77
C TYR A 269 41.12 -15.27 -19.64
N LYS A 270 40.62 -16.18 -20.49
CA LYS A 270 41.47 -16.88 -21.48
C LYS A 270 42.13 -15.91 -22.47
N GLU A 271 41.40 -14.88 -22.91
CA GLU A 271 41.97 -13.83 -23.78
C GLU A 271 43.02 -12.98 -23.06
N TYR A 272 42.89 -12.81 -21.76
CA TYR A 272 43.83 -12.06 -20.94
C TYR A 272 45.13 -12.84 -20.77
N THR A 273 45.06 -14.12 -20.40
CA THR A 273 46.24 -14.98 -20.19
C THR A 273 47.03 -15.24 -21.47
N THR A 274 46.35 -15.38 -22.62
CA THR A 274 47.02 -15.59 -23.92
C THR A 274 47.72 -14.34 -24.48
N LYS A 275 47.55 -13.18 -23.84
CA LYS A 275 48.27 -11.95 -24.18
C LYS A 275 49.51 -11.69 -23.32
N GLU A 276 49.61 -12.34 -22.17
CA GLU A 276 50.77 -12.21 -21.26
C GLU A 276 51.88 -13.21 -21.58
N GLU A 277 51.60 -14.23 -22.42
CA GLU A 277 52.59 -15.12 -23.06
C GLU A 277 53.15 -14.53 -24.35
#